data_AF-A0AAJ1QAR9-F1
#
_entry.id   AF-A0AAJ1QAR9-F1
#
_cell.length_a   1.000
_cell.length_b   1.000
_cell.length_c   1.000
_cell.angle_alpha   90.00
_cell.angle_beta   90.00
_cell.angle_gamma   90.00
#
_symmetry.space_group_name_H-M   'P 1'
#
loop_
_entity.id
_entity.type
_entity.pdbx_description
1 polymer ?
#
loop_
_entity_poly.entity_id
_entity_poly.type
_entity_poly.pdbx_seq_one_letter_code
_entity_poly.pdbx_strand_id
1 'polypeptide(L)'
;NIGQRAKHPLFVTNVDDTRLDDIAAWTYRAPVEDQARLGFAIAHALDNSAPAVDGIEPELQSKIDVIVQALAGAKKPLIISGT
;
A
#
# COMPACT_ATOMS: atom_id res chain seq x y z
N ASN A 1 -1.92 4.81 31.39
CA ASN A 1 -2.12 3.82 30.30
C ASN A 1 -2.14 4.52 28.93
N ILE A 2 -1.05 5.18 28.52
CA ILE A 2 -1.06 6.14 27.37
C ILE A 2 0.15 5.89 26.45
N GLY A 3 0.40 4.62 26.09
CA GLY A 3 1.61 4.22 25.35
C GLY A 3 1.40 3.60 23.97
N GLN A 4 0.17 3.40 23.48
CA GLN A 4 -0.07 2.59 22.27
C GLN A 4 -0.29 3.37 20.96
N ARG A 5 0.22 4.61 20.84
CA ARG A 5 -0.05 5.47 19.66
C ARG A 5 1.16 5.81 18.79
N ALA A 6 2.24 5.04 18.87
CA ALA A 6 3.18 5.00 17.75
C ALA A 6 2.61 4.05 16.67
N LYS A 7 1.44 4.37 16.09
CA LYS A 7 0.83 3.52 15.07
C LYS A 7 1.58 3.72 13.76
N HIS A 8 2.48 2.80 13.43
CA HIS A 8 3.01 2.69 12.08
C HIS A 8 1.82 2.57 11.11
N PRO A 9 1.78 3.33 10.00
CA PRO A 9 0.66 3.27 9.08
C PRO A 9 0.55 1.88 8.46
N LEU A 10 -0.67 1.33 8.49
CA LEU A 10 -1.01 0.07 7.86
C LEU A 10 -1.77 0.37 6.56
N PHE A 11 -1.32 -0.19 5.45
CA PHE A 11 -2.00 -0.11 4.16
C PHE A 11 -2.43 -1.53 3.77
N VAL A 12 -3.67 -1.67 3.34
CA VAL A 12 -4.25 -2.99 3.01
C VAL A 12 -4.72 -2.96 1.56
N THR A 13 -4.52 -4.08 0.87
CA THR A 13 -5.19 -4.39 -0.39
C THR A 13 -5.85 -5.75 -0.26
N ASN A 14 -7.13 -5.85 -0.60
CA ASN A 14 -7.91 -7.09 -0.51
C ASN A 14 -9.10 -7.05 -1.48
N VAL A 15 -9.67 -8.23 -1.77
CA VAL A 15 -10.91 -8.32 -2.56
C VAL A 15 -12.15 -8.04 -1.71
N ASP A 16 -12.18 -8.56 -0.47
CA ASP A 16 -13.34 -8.54 0.43
C ASP A 16 -13.02 -7.90 1.78
N ASP A 17 -14.08 -7.55 2.52
CA ASP A 17 -13.95 -6.86 3.80
C ASP A 17 -13.32 -7.76 4.86
N THR A 18 -12.36 -7.20 5.59
CA THR A 18 -11.59 -7.92 6.59
C THR A 18 -11.49 -7.10 7.87
N ARG A 19 -11.30 -7.80 9.01
CA ARG A 19 -11.06 -7.13 10.30
C ARG A 19 -9.78 -6.27 10.34
N LEU A 20 -8.90 -6.42 9.34
CA LEU A 20 -7.72 -5.58 9.17
C LEU A 20 -8.08 -4.18 8.66
N ASP A 21 -9.21 -4.03 7.99
CA ASP A 21 -9.67 -2.75 7.44
C ASP A 21 -9.99 -1.75 8.58
N ASP A 22 -10.47 -2.22 9.73
CA ASP A 22 -10.75 -1.41 10.94
C ASP A 22 -9.52 -0.68 11.50
N ILE A 23 -8.32 -1.17 11.19
CA ILE A 23 -7.06 -0.63 11.71
C ILE A 23 -6.15 -0.08 10.60
N ALA A 24 -6.55 -0.18 9.33
CA ALA A 24 -5.81 0.33 8.20
C ALA A 24 -5.90 1.86 8.13
N ALA A 25 -4.79 2.50 7.80
CA ALA A 25 -4.76 3.91 7.41
C ALA A 25 -5.44 4.13 6.05
N TRP A 26 -5.38 3.11 5.19
CA TRP A 26 -6.10 3.06 3.92
C TRP A 26 -6.22 1.60 3.44
N THR A 27 -7.38 1.27 2.90
CA THR A 27 -7.65 -0.01 2.23
C THR A 27 -7.98 0.25 0.76
N TYR A 28 -7.32 -0.50 -0.11
CA TYR A 28 -7.65 -0.60 -1.53
C TYR A 28 -8.42 -1.89 -1.80
N ARG A 29 -9.70 -1.74 -2.14
CA ARG A 29 -10.56 -2.86 -2.51
C ARG A 29 -10.67 -2.93 -4.02
N ALA A 30 -10.10 -3.96 -4.62
CA ALA A 30 -10.07 -4.10 -6.08
C ALA A 30 -9.92 -5.57 -6.52
N PRO A 31 -10.26 -5.91 -7.77
CA PRO A 31 -9.90 -7.19 -8.38
C PRO A 31 -8.40 -7.46 -8.28
N VAL A 32 -8.00 -8.74 -8.25
CA VAL A 32 -6.59 -9.15 -8.07
C VAL A 32 -5.66 -8.52 -9.11
N GLU A 33 -6.13 -8.33 -10.35
CA GLU A 33 -5.36 -7.65 -11.40
C GLU A 33 -4.98 -6.21 -11.02
N ASP A 34 -5.91 -5.46 -10.45
CA ASP A 34 -5.69 -4.07 -10.03
C ASP A 34 -4.82 -4.00 -8.78
N GLN A 35 -4.92 -4.99 -7.89
CA GLN A 35 -4.02 -5.10 -6.75
C GLN A 35 -2.58 -5.37 -7.19
N ALA A 36 -2.39 -6.23 -8.21
CA ALA A 36 -1.09 -6.47 -8.80
C ALA A 36 -0.53 -5.20 -9.46
N ARG A 37 -1.37 -4.45 -10.21
CA ARG A 37 -1.01 -3.15 -10.78
C ARG A 37 -0.59 -2.14 -9.71
N LEU A 38 -1.33 -2.06 -8.60
CA LEU A 38 -0.95 -1.22 -7.46
C LEU A 38 0.42 -1.63 -6.90
N GLY A 39 0.65 -2.94 -6.71
CA GLY A 39 1.93 -3.46 -6.23
C GLY A 39 3.11 -3.09 -7.15
N PHE A 40 2.95 -3.25 -8.46
CA PHE A 40 3.97 -2.85 -9.44
C PHE A 40 4.19 -1.34 -9.47
N ALA A 41 3.13 -0.53 -9.39
CA ALA A 41 3.26 0.92 -9.35
C ALA A 41 4.04 1.40 -8.11
N ILE A 42 3.77 0.82 -6.94
CA ILE A 42 4.54 1.09 -5.71
C ILE A 42 6.00 0.66 -5.88
N ALA A 43 6.25 -0.54 -6.43
CA ALA A 43 7.59 -1.05 -6.65
C ALA A 43 8.39 -0.15 -7.62
N HIS A 44 7.78 0.27 -8.72
CA HIS A 44 8.40 1.17 -9.70
C HIS A 44 8.71 2.54 -9.10
N ALA A 45 7.81 3.09 -8.28
CA ALA A 45 8.04 4.37 -7.61
C ALA A 45 9.15 4.30 -6.53
N LEU A 46 9.39 3.13 -5.94
CA LEU A 46 10.51 2.90 -5.02
C LEU A 46 11.84 2.64 -5.76
N ASP A 47 11.77 1.93 -6.87
CA ASP A 47 12.90 1.58 -7.73
C ASP A 47 12.45 1.55 -9.19
N ASN A 48 12.94 2.52 -9.97
CA ASN A 48 12.61 2.68 -11.39
C ASN A 48 13.07 1.48 -12.26
N SER A 49 13.83 0.53 -11.71
CA SER A 49 14.17 -0.73 -12.39
C SER A 49 12.99 -1.71 -12.47
N ALA A 50 11.98 -1.57 -11.60
CA ALA A 50 10.78 -2.39 -11.64
C ALA A 50 9.86 -1.99 -12.82
N PRO A 51 8.94 -2.86 -13.27
CA PRO A 51 8.05 -2.58 -14.40
C PRO A 51 7.16 -1.35 -14.15
N ALA A 52 7.13 -0.42 -15.10
CA ALA A 52 6.21 0.71 -15.08
C ALA A 52 4.76 0.24 -15.31
N VAL A 53 3.81 0.97 -14.74
CA VAL A 53 2.37 0.72 -14.91
C VAL A 53 1.72 1.98 -15.45
N ASP A 54 1.10 1.87 -16.61
CA ASP A 54 0.33 2.96 -17.22
C ASP A 54 -1.10 3.04 -16.68
N GLY A 55 -1.79 4.14 -16.95
CA GLY A 55 -3.23 4.28 -16.70
C GLY A 55 -3.63 4.26 -15.22
N ILE A 56 -2.74 4.70 -14.33
CA ILE A 56 -3.06 4.91 -12.92
C ILE A 56 -3.81 6.24 -12.79
N GLU A 57 -5.03 6.19 -12.24
CA GLU A 57 -5.83 7.39 -11.98
C GLU A 57 -5.13 8.33 -10.97
N PRO A 58 -5.24 9.66 -11.12
CA PRO A 58 -4.54 10.64 -10.27
C PRO A 58 -4.81 10.47 -8.75
N GLU A 59 -6.03 10.06 -8.40
CA GLU A 59 -6.39 9.80 -7.00
C GLU A 59 -5.64 8.60 -6.43
N LEU A 60 -5.49 7.53 -7.22
CA LEU A 60 -4.74 6.35 -6.85
C LEU A 60 -3.23 6.64 -6.81
N GLN A 61 -2.73 7.46 -7.74
CA GLN A 61 -1.33 7.93 -7.73
C GLN A 61 -1.00 8.65 -6.42
N SER A 62 -1.90 9.52 -5.94
CA SER A 62 -1.72 10.22 -4.67
C SER A 62 -1.62 9.25 -3.47
N LYS A 63 -2.30 8.10 -3.53
CA LYS A 63 -2.18 7.06 -2.49
C LYS A 63 -0.89 6.26 -2.61
N ILE A 64 -0.46 5.95 -3.84
CA ILE A 64 0.84 5.32 -4.11
C ILE A 64 1.97 6.17 -3.53
N ASP A 65 1.96 7.48 -3.77
CA ASP A 65 2.99 8.39 -3.27
C ASP A 65 3.07 8.36 -1.74
N VAL A 66 1.92 8.33 -1.05
CA VAL A 66 1.87 8.22 0.42
C VAL A 66 2.47 6.89 0.91
N ILE A 67 2.15 5.77 0.23
CA ILE A 67 2.70 4.45 0.59
C ILE A 67 4.21 4.42 0.35
N VAL A 68 4.68 4.94 -0.78
CA VAL A 68 6.10 5.03 -1.15
C VAL A 68 6.87 5.83 -0.10
N GLN A 69 6.37 7.00 0.31
CA GLN A 69 6.98 7.80 1.36
C GLN A 69 7.03 7.05 2.69
N ALA A 70 5.96 6.34 3.06
CA ALA A 70 5.94 5.53 4.28
C ALA A 70 6.94 4.38 4.25
N LEU A 71 7.08 3.68 3.11
CA LEU A 71 8.02 2.57 2.94
C LEU A 71 9.47 3.05 2.88
N ALA A 72 9.76 4.08 2.10
CA ALA A 72 11.10 4.66 1.97
C ALA A 72 11.61 5.27 3.28
N GLY A 73 10.70 5.85 4.08
CA GLY A 73 11.01 6.41 5.40
C GLY A 73 11.07 5.36 6.54
N ALA A 74 10.65 4.13 6.30
CA ALA A 74 10.60 3.10 7.33
C ALA A 74 11.98 2.48 7.60
N LYS A 75 12.38 2.42 8.87
CA LYS A 75 13.62 1.71 9.28
C LYS A 75 13.55 0.20 9.04
N LYS A 76 12.35 -0.38 9.18
CA LYS A 76 12.07 -1.82 9.04
C LYS A 76 10.67 -2.02 8.44
N PRO A 77 10.48 -1.80 7.14
CA PRO A 77 9.19 -2.04 6.51
C PRO A 77 8.83 -3.53 6.57
N LEU A 78 7.53 -3.83 6.68
CA LEU A 78 6.98 -5.19 6.61
C LEU A 78 5.96 -5.25 5.49
N ILE A 79 6.12 -6.21 4.60
CA ILE A 79 5.17 -6.51 3.52
C ILE A 79 4.64 -7.92 3.78
N ILE A 80 3.32 -8.07 3.76
CA ILE A 80 2.62 -9.35 3.93
C ILE A 80 1.81 -9.60 2.67
N SER A 81 2.02 -10.75 2.04
CA SER A 81 1.26 -11.21 0.87
C SER A 81 0.67 -12.59 1.14
N GLY A 82 -0.55 -12.82 0.67
CA GLY A 82 -1.22 -14.12 0.69
C GLY A 82 -1.70 -14.53 -0.70
N THR A 83 -2.22 -15.76 -0.79
CA THR A 83 -2.89 -16.32 -1.99
C THR A 83 -4.36 -16.55 -1.71
#